data_AF-A0A429DXW8-F1
#
_entry.id   AF-A0A429DXW8-F1
#
_cell.length_a   1.000
_cell.length_b   1.000
_cell.length_c   1.000
_cell.angle_alpha   90.00
_cell.angle_beta   90.00
_cell.angle_gamma   90.00
#
_symmetry.space_group_name_H-M   'P 1'
#
loop_
_entity.id
_entity.type
_entity.pdbx_description
1 polymer ?
#
loop_
_entity_poly.entity_id
_entity_poly.type
_entity_poly.pdbx_seq_one_letter_code
_entity_poly.pdbx_strand_id
1 'polypeptide(L)'
;MGLNKVWIRTLSDGLLRADQVIGLTAHATPSIPGKSPRWLFDATVAVPAGSGNTSGWDVGILHRTLIQTPVEPVEAPDELARLLARLDEPGTAGIIEPIADRIADGAGRIRFRFSSFGDSSPDTTAAEQEHEAASRR
;
A
#
# COMPACT_ATOMS: atom_id res chain seq x y z
N MET A 1 -6.93 17.62 3.51
CA MET A 1 -6.99 16.16 3.70
C MET A 1 -6.79 15.52 2.34
N GLY A 2 -5.54 15.27 1.94
CA GLY A 2 -5.22 14.72 0.61
C GLY A 2 -5.24 13.20 0.55
N LEU A 3 -4.95 12.51 1.67
CA LEU A 3 -4.76 11.06 1.68
C LEU A 3 -6.04 10.21 1.74
N ASN A 4 -7.22 10.80 1.87
CA ASN A 4 -8.49 10.07 2.03
C ASN A 4 -8.94 9.28 0.78
N LYS A 5 -8.30 9.52 -0.37
CA LYS A 5 -8.50 8.80 -1.63
C LYS A 5 -7.27 8.01 -2.07
N VAL A 6 -6.24 7.96 -1.23
CA VAL A 6 -5.03 7.17 -1.43
C VAL A 6 -5.17 5.87 -0.65
N TRP A 7 -4.98 4.76 -1.35
CA TRP A 7 -5.09 3.42 -0.80
C TRP A 7 -3.74 2.73 -0.80
N ILE A 8 -3.48 1.84 0.14
CA ILE A 8 -2.28 1.03 0.22
C ILE A 8 -2.70 -0.44 0.07
N ARG A 9 -2.09 -1.15 -0.87
CA ARG A 9 -2.32 -2.59 -1.04
C ARG A 9 -1.67 -3.36 0.10
N THR A 10 -2.43 -4.26 0.70
CA THR A 10 -1.98 -5.15 1.78
C THR A 10 -1.55 -6.50 1.21
N LEU A 11 -0.78 -7.28 1.97
CA LEU A 11 -0.31 -8.60 1.57
C LEU A 11 -1.46 -9.60 1.31
N SER A 12 -2.59 -9.44 2.00
CA SER A 12 -3.78 -10.30 1.89
C SER A 12 -4.80 -9.80 0.84
N ASP A 13 -4.33 -9.13 -0.21
CA ASP A 13 -5.14 -8.55 -1.30
C ASP A 13 -6.20 -7.52 -0.88
N GLY A 14 -6.16 -7.04 0.36
CA GLY A 14 -7.01 -5.95 0.84
C GLY A 14 -6.45 -4.56 0.53
N LEU A 15 -7.29 -3.53 0.68
CA LEU A 15 -6.90 -2.12 0.63
C LEU A 15 -6.99 -1.47 2.00
N LEU A 16 -6.01 -0.63 2.30
CA LEU A 16 -5.95 0.22 3.49
C LEU A 16 -6.01 1.69 3.08
N ARG A 17 -6.87 2.49 3.73
CA ARG A 17 -6.85 3.94 3.57
C ARG A 17 -5.58 4.54 4.16
N ALA A 18 -4.87 5.34 3.37
CA ALA A 18 -3.60 5.95 3.79
C ALA A 18 -3.79 6.94 4.94
N ASP A 19 -4.91 7.66 4.99
CA ASP A 19 -5.23 8.61 6.06
C ASP A 19 -5.58 7.96 7.40
N GLN A 20 -5.72 6.64 7.44
CA GLN A 20 -5.98 5.89 8.68
C GLN A 20 -4.70 5.32 9.33
N VAL A 21 -3.55 5.44 8.65
CA VAL A 21 -2.27 4.95 9.14
C VAL A 21 -1.76 5.86 10.26
N ILE A 22 -1.50 5.28 11.42
CA ILE A 22 -0.94 5.97 12.60
C ILE A 22 0.43 5.44 13.02
N GLY A 23 0.90 4.36 12.39
CA GLY A 23 2.21 3.78 12.67
C GLY A 23 2.66 2.85 11.56
N LEU A 24 3.97 2.70 11.42
CA LEU A 24 4.62 1.81 10.48
C LEU A 24 5.69 1.03 11.24
N THR A 25 5.68 -0.28 11.13
CA THR A 25 6.59 -1.14 11.90
C THR A 25 7.09 -2.29 11.06
N ALA A 26 8.40 -2.55 11.12
CA ALA A 26 9.01 -3.77 10.62
C ALA A 26 9.30 -4.70 11.81
N HIS A 27 8.90 -5.97 11.72
CA HIS A 27 9.22 -6.95 12.75
C HIS A 27 9.40 -8.36 12.18
N ALA A 28 10.21 -9.16 12.86
CA ALA A 28 10.42 -10.56 12.48
C ALA A 28 9.22 -11.42 12.91
N THR A 29 8.82 -12.35 12.06
CA THR A 29 7.90 -13.43 12.44
C THR A 29 8.55 -14.29 13.54
N PRO A 30 7.76 -14.87 14.45
CA PRO A 30 8.28 -15.81 15.43
C PRO A 30 9.15 -16.90 14.79
N SER A 31 10.29 -17.21 15.42
CA SER A 31 11.19 -18.25 14.92
C SER A 31 10.54 -19.62 15.06
N ILE A 32 10.34 -20.31 13.94
CA ILE A 32 9.83 -21.69 13.90
C ILE A 32 10.99 -22.59 13.48
N PRO A 33 11.35 -23.64 14.26
CA PRO A 33 12.39 -24.58 13.88
C PRO A 33 12.19 -25.12 12.47
N GLY A 34 13.25 -25.08 11.66
CA GLY A 34 13.22 -25.54 10.26
C GLY A 34 12.63 -24.55 9.25
N LYS A 35 12.22 -23.34 9.66
CA LYS A 35 11.80 -22.27 8.74
C LYS A 35 12.71 -21.04 8.88
N SER A 36 13.14 -20.49 7.75
CA SER A 36 13.84 -19.21 7.75
C SER A 36 12.90 -18.12 8.29
N PRO A 37 13.37 -17.24 9.19
CA PRO A 37 12.57 -16.13 9.67
C PRO A 37 12.21 -15.22 8.48
N ARG A 38 11.04 -14.58 8.60
CA ARG A 38 10.55 -13.60 7.64
C ARG A 38 10.30 -12.30 8.37
N TRP A 39 10.42 -11.19 7.66
CA TRP A 39 10.10 -9.88 8.16
C TRP A 39 8.77 -9.42 7.60
N LEU A 40 7.93 -8.88 8.47
CA LEU A 40 6.66 -8.27 8.12
C LEU A 40 6.82 -6.76 8.21
N PHE A 41 6.36 -6.07 7.16
CA PHE A 41 6.19 -4.62 7.21
C PHE A 41 4.70 -4.32 7.33
N ASP A 42 4.33 -3.75 8.47
CA ASP A 42 2.94 -3.55 8.89
C ASP A 42 2.62 -2.07 9.03
N ALA A 43 1.37 -1.73 8.67
CA ALA A 43 0.75 -0.46 9.02
C ALA A 43 -0.20 -0.66 10.20
N THR A 44 -0.08 0.24 11.17
CA THR A 44 -0.97 0.36 12.31
C THR A 44 -2.06 1.37 11.98
N VAL A 45 -3.32 1.02 12.22
CA VAL A 45 -4.46 1.87 11.82
C VAL A 45 -5.29 2.31 13.01
N ALA A 46 -5.73 3.56 12.98
CA ALA A 46 -6.62 4.14 14.00
C ALA A 46 -8.10 3.85 13.70
N VAL A 47 -8.43 2.60 13.36
CA VAL A 47 -9.82 2.15 13.30
C VAL A 47 -10.14 1.33 14.53
N PRO A 48 -11.32 1.51 15.14
CA PRO A 48 -11.83 0.58 16.13
C PRO A 48 -11.90 -0.83 15.57
N ALA A 49 -11.05 -1.73 16.05
CA ALA A 49 -11.25 -3.16 15.90
C ALA A 49 -11.78 -3.69 17.23
N GLY A 50 -13.05 -4.10 17.27
CA GLY A 50 -13.73 -4.46 18.51
C GLY A 50 -14.81 -5.50 18.33
N SER A 51 -14.95 -6.36 19.34
CA SER A 51 -16.17 -7.12 19.59
C SER A 51 -16.95 -6.43 20.71
N GLY A 52 -18.25 -6.22 20.53
CA GLY A 52 -19.09 -5.64 21.58
C GLY A 52 -19.36 -6.62 22.72
N ASN A 53 -19.33 -6.14 23.96
CA ASN A 53 -19.93 -6.81 25.11
C ASN A 53 -21.00 -5.89 25.74
N THR A 54 -21.73 -6.37 26.74
CA THR A 54 -22.80 -5.60 27.42
C THR A 54 -22.33 -4.33 28.12
N SER A 55 -21.02 -4.14 28.31
CA SER A 55 -20.41 -2.97 28.96
C SER A 55 -19.73 -1.96 28.02
N GLY A 56 -19.58 -2.28 26.72
CA GLY A 56 -19.00 -1.35 25.75
C GLY A 56 -18.35 -2.01 24.53
N TRP A 57 -17.67 -1.18 23.73
CA TRP A 57 -16.84 -1.58 22.60
C TRP A 57 -15.37 -1.53 22.99
N ASP A 58 -14.66 -2.66 22.91
CA ASP A 58 -13.20 -2.65 22.99
C ASP A 58 -12.63 -2.15 21.66
N VAL A 59 -11.87 -1.06 21.70
CA VAL A 59 -11.24 -0.45 20.52
C VAL A 59 -9.76 -0.88 20.51
N GLY A 60 -9.46 -1.95 19.79
CA GLY A 60 -8.10 -2.45 19.59
C GLY A 60 -7.37 -1.74 18.44
N ILE A 61 -6.05 -1.65 18.57
CA ILE A 61 -5.15 -1.26 17.48
C ILE A 61 -5.08 -2.43 16.47
N LEU A 62 -5.34 -2.16 15.19
CA LEU A 62 -5.26 -3.16 14.14
C LEU A 62 -3.96 -3.02 13.35
N HIS A 63 -3.19 -4.10 13.29
CA HIS A 63 -2.02 -4.21 12.42
C HIS A 63 -2.42 -4.82 11.08
N ARG A 64 -1.99 -4.19 9.98
CA ARG A 64 -2.24 -4.65 8.61
C ARG A 64 -0.92 -4.86 7.90
N THR A 65 -0.61 -6.10 7.57
CA THR A 65 0.61 -6.44 6.83
C THR A 65 0.54 -5.95 5.40
N LEU A 66 1.52 -5.13 5.03
CA LEU A 66 1.67 -4.57 3.70
C LEU A 66 2.44 -5.52 2.78
N ILE A 67 3.54 -6.08 3.29
CA ILE A 67 4.38 -7.03 2.55
C ILE A 67 5.25 -7.84 3.50
N GLN A 68 5.75 -8.97 3.01
CA GLN A 68 6.68 -9.86 3.72
C GLN A 68 7.99 -9.98 2.93
N THR A 69 9.12 -9.90 3.64
CA THR A 69 10.48 -9.98 3.07
C THR A 69 11.34 -11.02 3.80
N PRO A 70 12.42 -11.52 3.17
CA PRO A 70 13.35 -12.43 3.84
C PRO A 70 14.30 -11.74 4.83
N VAL A 71 14.54 -10.44 4.67
CA VAL A 71 15.45 -9.61 5.47
C VAL A 71 14.71 -8.35 5.92
N GLU A 72 15.16 -7.76 7.02
CA GLU A 72 14.56 -6.56 7.61
C GLU A 72 14.50 -5.40 6.62
N PRO A 73 13.32 -4.82 6.38
CA PRO A 73 13.15 -3.66 5.52
C PRO A 73 13.38 -2.35 6.30
N VAL A 74 14.62 -2.09 6.72
CA VAL A 74 14.99 -0.98 7.63
C VAL A 74 14.52 0.40 7.12
N GLU A 75 14.62 0.66 5.82
CA GLU A 75 14.28 1.97 5.24
C GLU A 75 12.77 2.15 4.93
N ALA A 76 12.00 1.06 4.92
CA ALA A 76 10.63 1.05 4.42
C ALA A 76 9.65 1.95 5.20
N PRO A 77 9.69 2.03 6.56
CA PRO A 77 8.84 2.96 7.31
C PRO A 77 9.02 4.41 6.86
N ASP A 78 10.28 4.86 6.77
CA ASP A 78 10.62 6.22 6.38
C ASP A 78 10.30 6.51 4.92
N GLU A 79 10.58 5.58 4.02
CA GLU A 79 10.28 5.73 2.59
C GLU A 79 8.78 5.87 2.34
N LEU A 80 7.95 5.05 3.00
CA LEU A 80 6.50 5.15 2.89
C LEU A 80 6.00 6.45 3.50
N ALA A 81 6.48 6.85 4.69
CA ALA A 81 6.10 8.11 5.31
C ALA A 81 6.41 9.31 4.40
N ARG A 82 7.59 9.34 3.77
CA ARG A 82 7.95 10.38 2.79
C ARG A 82 7.06 10.36 1.55
N LEU A 83 6.67 9.18 1.06
CA LEU A 83 5.72 9.08 -0.06
C LEU A 83 4.35 9.62 0.32
N LEU A 84 3.83 9.25 1.49
CA LEU A 84 2.55 9.75 2.01
C LEU A 84 2.56 11.28 2.13
N ALA A 85 3.64 11.85 2.66
CA ALA A 85 3.80 13.30 2.74
C ALA A 85 3.75 13.98 1.35
N ARG A 86 4.35 13.38 0.32
CA ARG A 86 4.29 13.90 -1.06
C ARG A 86 2.90 13.76 -1.70
N LEU A 87 2.10 12.81 -1.26
CA LEU A 87 0.76 12.54 -1.79
C LEU A 87 -0.35 13.27 -1.03
N ASP A 88 -0.06 13.96 0.07
CA ASP A 88 -1.04 14.75 0.84
C ASP A 88 -1.41 16.07 0.16
N GLU A 89 -1.56 16.04 -1.15
CA GLU A 89 -2.01 17.16 -1.97
C GLU A 89 -3.50 17.01 -2.31
N PRO A 90 -4.28 18.11 -2.38
CA PRO A 90 -5.69 18.07 -2.74
C PRO A 90 -5.93 17.39 -4.09
N GLY A 91 -6.88 16.46 -4.14
CA GLY A 91 -7.29 15.79 -5.40
C GLY A 91 -6.48 14.55 -5.75
N THR A 92 -5.40 14.25 -5.02
CA THR A 92 -4.63 13.00 -5.20
C THR A 92 -5.51 11.79 -4.90
N ALA A 93 -5.58 10.84 -5.84
CA ALA A 93 -6.33 9.61 -5.68
C ALA A 93 -5.63 8.46 -6.42
N GLY A 94 -5.45 7.33 -5.76
CA GLY A 94 -4.73 6.21 -6.35
C GLY A 94 -4.39 5.10 -5.37
N ILE A 95 -3.56 4.17 -5.82
CA ILE A 95 -3.11 3.01 -5.04
C ILE A 95 -1.59 3.02 -4.91
N ILE A 96 -1.10 2.83 -3.69
CA ILE A 96 0.28 2.53 -3.35
C ILE A 96 0.42 1.02 -3.26
N GLU A 97 1.37 0.46 -3.99
CA GLU A 97 1.73 -0.95 -3.96
C GLU A 97 3.16 -1.11 -3.42
N PRO A 98 3.31 -1.79 -2.26
CA PRO A 98 4.62 -2.25 -1.80
C PRO A 98 5.15 -3.36 -2.71
N ILE A 99 6.41 -3.26 -3.11
CA ILE A 99 7.08 -4.23 -3.98
C ILE A 99 8.40 -4.60 -3.32
N ALA A 100 8.61 -5.89 -3.04
CA ALA A 100 9.89 -6.38 -2.56
C ALA A 100 10.87 -6.42 -3.74
N ASP A 101 11.98 -5.68 -3.65
CA ASP A 101 13.03 -5.78 -4.64
C ASP A 101 13.82 -7.07 -4.44
N ARG A 102 13.98 -7.82 -5.52
CA ARG A 102 14.92 -8.94 -5.58
C ARG A 102 16.29 -8.40 -5.92
N ILE A 103 17.00 -7.84 -4.94
CA ILE A 103 18.42 -7.55 -5.12
C ILE A 103 19.19 -8.85 -4.95
N ALA A 104 20.17 -9.11 -5.82
CA ALA A 104 20.96 -10.34 -5.89
C ALA A 104 21.62 -10.75 -4.55
N ASP A 105 21.79 -9.79 -3.63
CA ASP A 105 22.45 -9.99 -2.33
C ASP A 105 21.48 -10.13 -1.15
N GLY A 106 20.18 -10.37 -1.40
CA GLY A 106 19.22 -10.74 -0.35
C GLY A 106 18.75 -9.59 0.55
N ALA A 107 19.08 -8.33 0.25
CA ALA A 107 18.61 -7.17 1.01
C ALA A 107 17.07 -7.01 0.89
N GLY A 108 16.41 -6.85 2.03
CA GLY A 108 14.95 -6.71 2.15
C GLY A 108 14.44 -5.32 1.78
N ARG A 109 14.83 -4.78 0.61
CA ARG A 109 14.35 -3.46 0.19
C ARG A 109 12.92 -3.54 -0.31
N ILE A 110 12.07 -2.64 0.17
CA ILE A 110 10.70 -2.47 -0.31
C ILE A 110 10.64 -1.15 -1.06
N ARG A 111 10.20 -1.17 -2.32
CA ARG A 111 9.82 0.04 -3.05
C ARG A 111 8.31 0.22 -3.04
N PHE A 112 7.87 1.47 -3.10
CA PHE A 112 6.45 1.82 -3.14
C PHE A 112 6.11 2.42 -4.49
N ARG A 113 5.25 1.74 -5.26
CA ARG A 113 4.73 2.23 -6.54
C ARG A 113 3.39 2.90 -6.30
N PHE A 114 3.24 4.15 -6.71
CA PHE A 114 1.95 4.83 -6.76
C PHE A 114 1.36 4.78 -8.17
N SER A 115 0.06 4.49 -8.27
CA SER A 115 -0.72 4.54 -9.51
C SER A 115 -1.95 5.41 -9.31
N SER A 116 -2.01 6.53 -10.01
CA SER A 116 -3.14 7.46 -9.99
C SER A 116 -4.37 6.84 -10.66
N PHE A 117 -5.57 7.13 -10.16
CA PHE A 117 -6.81 6.75 -10.84
C PHE A 117 -7.10 7.58 -12.09
N GLY A 118 -6.54 8.79 -12.19
CA GLY A 118 -6.79 9.72 -13.31
C GLY A 118 -5.96 9.45 -14.56
N ASP A 119 -4.85 8.70 -14.45
CA ASP A 119 -3.92 8.46 -15.56
C ASP A 119 -4.33 7.27 -16.45
N SER A 120 -5.45 6.64 -16.13
CA SER A 120 -6.10 5.66 -17.02
C SER A 120 -6.89 6.40 -18.08
N SER A 121 -6.22 7.09 -19.01
CA SER A 121 -6.88 7.46 -20.27
C SER A 121 -7.15 6.17 -21.05
N PRO A 122 -8.40 5.74 -21.25
CA PRO A 122 -8.66 4.72 -22.24
C PRO A 122 -8.31 5.32 -23.60
N ASP A 123 -7.15 4.93 -24.12
CA ASP A 123 -6.71 5.02 -25.53
C ASP A 123 -7.68 5.74 -26.50
N THR A 124 -7.86 7.06 -26.35
CA THR A 124 -8.64 7.91 -27.27
C THR A 124 -7.97 8.01 -28.65
N THR A 125 -6.75 7.48 -28.79
CA THR A 125 -6.01 7.42 -30.04
C THR A 125 -6.57 6.40 -31.05
N ALA A 126 -7.34 5.39 -30.60
CA ALA A 126 -7.96 4.43 -31.52
C ALA A 126 -9.27 4.96 -32.14
N ALA A 127 -10.06 5.73 -31.39
CA ALA A 127 -11.36 6.22 -31.84
C ALA A 127 -11.26 7.38 -32.84
N GLU A 128 -10.23 8.23 -32.74
CA GLU A 128 -10.02 9.34 -33.67
C GLU A 128 -9.48 8.87 -35.04
N GLN A 129 -8.69 7.79 -35.08
CA GLN A 129 -8.15 7.24 -36.33
C GLN A 129 -9.21 6.52 -37.19
N GLU A 130 -10.23 5.93 -36.57
CA GLU A 130 -11.32 5.26 -37.29
C GLU A 130 -12.31 6.28 -37.88
N HIS A 131 -12.53 7.42 -37.21
CA HIS A 131 -13.37 8.49 -37.73
C HIS A 131 -12.72 9.22 -38.93
N GLU A 132 -11.40 9.41 -38.91
CA GLU A 132 -10.67 10.01 -40.02
C GLU A 132 -10.56 9.06 -41.24
N ALA A 133 -10.46 7.74 -41.02
CA ALA A 133 -10.47 6.75 -42.09
C ALA A 133 -11.86 6.60 -42.74
N ALA A 134 -12.94 6.78 -41.98
CA ALA A 134 -14.31 6.74 -42.49
C ALA A 134 -14.71 8.01 -43.26
N SER A 135 -14.17 9.19 -42.89
CA SER A 135 -14.45 10.44 -43.58
C SER A 135 -13.69 10.63 -44.91
N ARG A 136 -12.75 9.73 -45.24
CA ARG A 136 -11.96 9.73 -46.48
C ARG A 136 -12.41 8.67 -47.50
N ARG A 137 -13.54 8.00 -47.28
CA ARG A 137 -14.14 7.01 -48.22
C ARG A 137 -15.42 7.50 -48.85
#